data_AF-A0A091VWK7-F1
#
_entry.id   AF-A0A091VWK7-F1
#
_cell.length_a   1.000
_cell.length_b   1.000
_cell.length_c   1.000
_cell.angle_alpha   90.00
_cell.angle_beta   90.00
_cell.angle_gamma   90.00
#
_symmetry.space_group_name_H-M   'P 1'
#
loop_
_entity.id
_entity.type
_entity.pdbx_description
1 polymer ?
#
loop_
_entity_poly.entity_id
_entity_poly.type
_entity_poly.pdbx_seq_one_letter_code
_entity_poly.pdbx_strand_id
1 'polypeptide(L)'
;QGSSSEFEIVAVEAQGFARESGRADLEQPPNEDANLLPQLQQLESTLSGCAKEASKDQVFMRMGYMASELKRLASKVHKNEQRTSFLQTLCETLHSENKELRTKLERDLEQRNQALEKLRCENQELRRMVTLSSQDSGKREGAEQQQQSGATVEKAPGRGELEAKEKKVKILEHQRRELLEVNKQWDQHFRATKQKYEQKVTDLHQELAEARRALTELESEREQKQRDFDRQPKERLARELRVLQQRMRFLQEQLAPVTRQREYQEKEIQRLNKALEEALNVQASPPPIFASTMEPAGKVPQQELLTQNELLKQQVGQDMELPEAGRELRALDLPGKEPGVVGSSPAALRGTVLLRASKDDCQREKEEKEKLKKLLKQHKQASGERLHAEP
;
A
#
# COMPACT_ATOMS: atom_id res chain seq x y z
N GLN A 1 11.17 -48.99 19.36
CA GLN A 1 9.95 -48.90 18.52
C GLN A 1 9.27 -47.56 18.82
N GLY A 2 8.80 -46.87 17.77
CA GLY A 2 8.17 -45.54 17.79
C GLY A 2 9.07 -44.47 17.16
N SER A 3 9.21 -44.38 15.82
CA SER A 3 8.34 -43.68 14.85
C SER A 3 8.30 -42.17 15.13
N SER A 4 9.29 -41.38 14.71
CA SER A 4 9.49 -40.76 13.38
C SER A 4 8.27 -40.04 12.81
N SER A 5 8.37 -38.72 12.71
CA SER A 5 7.61 -37.85 11.81
C SER A 5 8.49 -36.64 11.50
N GLU A 6 9.33 -36.78 10.48
CA GLU A 6 10.10 -35.71 9.86
C GLU A 6 9.16 -34.78 9.09
N PHE A 7 9.34 -33.46 9.27
CA PHE A 7 8.71 -32.46 8.43
C PHE A 7 9.55 -32.30 7.16
N GLU A 8 9.06 -32.86 6.05
CA GLU A 8 9.61 -32.70 4.71
C GLU A 8 9.15 -31.35 4.14
N ILE A 9 10.04 -30.35 4.15
CA ILE A 9 9.84 -29.09 3.42
C ILE A 9 10.32 -29.35 2.00
N VAL A 10 9.37 -29.59 1.09
CA VAL A 10 9.68 -29.68 -0.35
C VAL A 10 10.01 -28.29 -0.86
N ALA A 11 11.30 -27.97 -0.91
CA ALA A 11 11.84 -26.95 -1.80
C ALA A 11 11.71 -27.47 -3.23
N VAL A 12 10.78 -26.94 -4.02
CA VAL A 12 10.78 -27.15 -5.47
C VAL A 12 11.89 -26.27 -6.03
N GLU A 13 13.07 -26.86 -6.15
CA GLU A 13 14.22 -26.30 -6.85
C GLU A 13 13.91 -26.09 -8.33
N ALA A 14 14.35 -24.94 -8.84
CA ALA A 14 14.40 -24.62 -10.25
C ALA A 14 15.32 -25.60 -10.98
N GLN A 15 14.74 -26.61 -11.62
CA GLN A 15 15.48 -27.53 -12.47
C GLN A 15 15.60 -26.95 -13.88
N GLY A 16 16.80 -26.50 -14.21
CA GLY A 16 17.19 -26.18 -15.58
C GLY A 16 17.13 -27.41 -16.47
N PHE A 17 16.49 -27.27 -17.62
CA PHE A 17 16.62 -28.21 -18.73
C PHE A 17 17.25 -27.52 -19.93
N ALA A 18 18.08 -28.32 -20.60
CA ALA A 18 19.03 -27.94 -21.62
C ALA A 18 18.38 -27.32 -22.87
N ARG A 19 19.13 -26.38 -23.42
CA ARG A 19 18.93 -25.68 -24.68
C ARG A 19 19.04 -26.67 -25.84
N GLU A 20 17.94 -26.95 -26.52
CA GLU A 20 17.96 -27.46 -27.89
C GLU A 20 17.32 -26.47 -28.86
N SER A 21 17.98 -26.37 -30.00
CA SER A 21 17.87 -25.35 -31.04
C SER A 21 16.66 -25.61 -31.94
N GLY A 22 15.80 -24.62 -32.11
CA GLY A 22 14.72 -24.64 -33.11
C GLY A 22 13.89 -23.36 -33.08
N ARG A 23 14.00 -22.55 -34.12
CA ARG A 23 13.35 -21.24 -34.28
C ARG A 23 11.83 -21.30 -34.09
N ALA A 24 11.31 -20.50 -33.17
CA ALA A 24 10.11 -19.68 -33.35
C ALA A 24 10.09 -18.62 -32.24
N ASP A 25 10.15 -17.36 -32.66
CA ASP A 25 10.02 -16.18 -31.82
C ASP A 25 8.58 -16.13 -31.28
N LEU A 26 8.37 -16.68 -30.08
CA LEU A 26 7.09 -16.64 -29.37
C LEU A 26 7.37 -16.18 -27.95
N GLU A 27 6.79 -15.03 -27.65
CA GLU A 27 6.87 -14.26 -26.42
C GLU A 27 6.98 -15.14 -25.16
N GLN A 28 8.05 -14.94 -24.39
CA GLN A 28 8.04 -15.34 -22.99
C GLN A 28 6.87 -14.64 -22.29
N PRO A 29 6.05 -15.36 -21.49
CA PRO A 29 4.97 -14.71 -20.76
C PRO A 29 5.56 -13.66 -19.82
N PRO A 30 5.10 -12.40 -19.88
CA PRO A 30 5.64 -11.35 -19.04
C PRO A 30 5.36 -11.68 -17.57
N ASN A 31 6.43 -11.68 -16.78
CA ASN A 31 6.49 -11.91 -15.33
C ASN A 31 5.18 -11.55 -14.59
N GLU A 32 4.55 -12.54 -13.93
CA GLU A 32 3.23 -12.40 -13.30
C GLU A 32 3.21 -11.36 -12.15
N ASP A 33 4.35 -11.00 -11.57
CA ASP A 33 4.45 -10.00 -10.49
C ASP A 33 5.01 -8.63 -10.96
N ALA A 34 5.18 -8.44 -12.27
CA ALA A 34 5.62 -7.16 -12.81
C ALA A 34 4.54 -6.07 -12.63
N ASN A 35 5.02 -4.83 -12.45
CA ASN A 35 4.21 -3.62 -12.40
C ASN A 35 3.30 -3.53 -13.64
N LEU A 36 2.00 -3.34 -13.41
CA LEU A 36 0.97 -3.27 -14.48
C LEU A 36 0.97 -1.92 -15.21
N LEU A 37 1.58 -0.89 -14.62
CA LEU A 37 1.55 0.47 -15.13
C LEU A 37 2.08 0.59 -16.58
N PRO A 38 3.21 -0.04 -16.97
CA PRO A 38 3.69 0.01 -18.35
C PRO A 38 2.75 -0.69 -19.33
N GLN A 39 2.11 -1.78 -18.92
CA GLN A 39 1.18 -2.56 -19.76
C GLN A 39 -0.11 -1.78 -20.00
N LEU A 40 -0.63 -1.08 -18.97
CA LEU A 40 -1.77 -0.18 -19.10
C LEU A 40 -1.46 1.03 -19.98
N GLN A 41 -0.28 1.64 -19.82
CA GLN A 41 0.19 2.73 -20.69
C GLN A 41 0.36 2.30 -22.15
N GLN A 42 0.81 1.05 -22.40
CA GLN A 42 0.91 0.49 -23.74
C GLN A 42 -0.48 0.27 -24.36
N LEU A 43 -1.45 -0.20 -23.58
CA LEU A 43 -2.85 -0.36 -24.01
C LEU A 43 -3.50 0.99 -24.35
N GLU A 44 -3.28 2.01 -23.51
CA GLU A 44 -3.73 3.39 -23.74
C GLU A 44 -3.10 3.98 -25.01
N SER A 45 -1.80 3.80 -25.19
CA SER A 45 -1.08 4.23 -26.39
C SER A 45 -1.63 3.55 -27.65
N THR A 46 -1.91 2.25 -27.57
CA THR A 46 -2.48 1.46 -28.68
C THR A 46 -3.88 1.94 -29.04
N LEU A 47 -4.73 2.21 -28.04
CA LEU A 47 -6.08 2.75 -28.22
C LEU A 47 -6.04 4.14 -28.89
N SER A 48 -5.11 4.99 -28.47
CA SER A 48 -4.92 6.33 -29.05
C SER A 48 -4.45 6.30 -30.52
N GLY A 49 -3.74 5.24 -30.91
CA GLY A 49 -3.29 4.97 -32.28
C GLY A 49 -4.45 4.57 -33.19
N CYS A 50 -5.37 3.72 -32.71
CA CYS A 50 -6.53 3.27 -33.47
C CYS A 50 -7.43 4.41 -33.98
N ALA A 51 -7.48 5.55 -33.28
CA ALA A 51 -8.27 6.72 -33.68
C ALA A 51 -7.65 7.51 -34.84
N LYS A 52 -6.38 7.26 -35.19
CA LYS A 52 -5.62 7.97 -36.23
C LYS A 52 -5.37 7.10 -37.46
N GLU A 53 -5.71 5.82 -37.43
CA GLU A 53 -5.46 4.86 -38.51
C GLU A 53 -6.52 4.95 -39.62
N ALA A 54 -6.09 4.98 -40.88
CA ALA A 54 -6.98 4.98 -42.04
C ALA A 54 -7.37 3.57 -42.53
N SER A 55 -6.59 2.55 -42.17
CA SER A 55 -6.82 1.16 -42.59
C SER A 55 -7.65 0.39 -41.56
N LYS A 56 -8.80 -0.14 -41.99
CA LYS A 56 -9.68 -0.96 -41.15
C LYS A 56 -8.98 -2.22 -40.64
N ASP A 57 -8.14 -2.85 -41.47
CA ASP A 57 -7.46 -4.09 -41.10
C ASP A 57 -6.44 -3.88 -39.97
N GLN A 58 -5.75 -2.73 -39.96
CA GLN A 58 -4.86 -2.36 -38.84
C GLN A 58 -5.62 -2.10 -37.56
N VAL A 59 -6.77 -1.42 -37.63
CA VAL A 59 -7.63 -1.19 -36.46
C VAL A 59 -8.13 -2.51 -35.89
N PHE A 60 -8.55 -3.47 -36.74
CA PHE A 60 -8.95 -4.81 -36.31
C PHE A 60 -7.82 -5.59 -35.64
N MET A 61 -6.60 -5.57 -36.19
CA MET A 61 -5.45 -6.23 -35.57
C MET A 61 -5.12 -5.62 -34.20
N ARG A 62 -5.08 -4.29 -34.08
CA ARG A 62 -4.83 -3.61 -32.79
C ARG A 62 -5.94 -3.88 -31.77
N MET A 63 -7.21 -3.93 -32.18
CA MET A 63 -8.32 -4.32 -31.31
C MET A 63 -8.20 -5.77 -30.85
N GLY A 64 -7.79 -6.69 -31.72
CA GLY A 64 -7.52 -8.10 -31.36
C GLY A 64 -6.41 -8.23 -30.32
N TYR A 65 -5.33 -7.47 -30.46
CA TYR A 65 -4.27 -7.38 -29.46
C TYR A 65 -4.80 -6.83 -28.12
N MET A 66 -5.52 -5.70 -28.13
CA MET A 66 -6.09 -5.13 -26.90
C MET A 66 -7.07 -6.08 -26.20
N ALA A 67 -7.90 -6.79 -26.94
CA ALA A 67 -8.84 -7.76 -26.36
C ALA A 67 -8.10 -8.92 -25.67
N SER A 68 -7.01 -9.39 -26.27
CA SER A 68 -6.16 -10.45 -25.71
C SER A 68 -5.46 -9.98 -24.42
N GLU A 69 -4.95 -8.74 -24.42
CA GLU A 69 -4.32 -8.14 -23.26
C GLU A 69 -5.31 -7.85 -22.13
N LEU A 70 -6.51 -7.37 -22.43
CA LEU A 70 -7.57 -7.18 -21.44
C LEU A 70 -8.00 -8.51 -20.81
N LYS A 71 -8.10 -9.59 -21.59
CA LYS A 71 -8.39 -10.93 -21.08
C LYS A 71 -7.29 -11.42 -20.13
N ARG A 72 -6.03 -11.17 -20.48
CA ARG A 72 -4.86 -11.50 -19.63
C ARG A 72 -4.88 -10.70 -18.32
N LEU A 73 -5.14 -9.39 -18.38
CA LEU A 73 -5.26 -8.53 -17.19
C LEU A 73 -6.43 -8.95 -16.29
N ALA A 74 -7.58 -9.28 -16.86
CA ALA A 74 -8.74 -9.77 -16.11
C ALA A 74 -8.42 -11.06 -15.34
N SER A 75 -7.70 -12.00 -15.98
CA SER A 75 -7.23 -13.22 -15.29
C SER A 75 -6.29 -12.90 -14.13
N LYS A 76 -5.36 -11.95 -14.30
CA LYS A 76 -4.45 -11.52 -13.22
C LYS A 76 -5.18 -10.82 -12.08
N VAL A 77 -6.18 -9.98 -12.37
CA VAL A 77 -7.04 -9.36 -11.35
C VAL A 77 -7.78 -10.42 -10.55
N HIS A 78 -8.36 -11.42 -11.20
CA HIS A 78 -9.07 -12.51 -10.51
C HIS A 78 -8.14 -13.35 -9.62
N LYS A 79 -6.93 -13.69 -10.08
CA LYS A 79 -5.92 -14.36 -9.26
C LYS A 79 -5.53 -13.51 -8.04
N ASN A 80 -5.41 -12.18 -8.20
CA ASN A 80 -5.06 -11.27 -7.09
C ASN A 80 -6.20 -11.17 -6.06
N GLU A 81 -7.45 -11.11 -6.54
CA GLU A 81 -8.63 -11.17 -5.69
C GLU A 81 -8.66 -12.46 -4.85
N GLN A 82 -8.38 -13.61 -5.45
CA GLN A 82 -8.26 -14.89 -4.73
C GLN A 82 -7.14 -14.86 -3.68
N ARG A 83 -5.95 -14.34 -4.03
CA ARG A 83 -4.82 -14.20 -3.09
C ARG A 83 -5.18 -13.30 -1.91
N THR A 84 -5.89 -12.20 -2.18
CA THR A 84 -6.33 -11.24 -1.15
C THR A 84 -7.39 -11.88 -0.25
N SER A 85 -8.35 -12.61 -0.81
CA SER A 85 -9.35 -13.36 -0.04
C SER A 85 -8.70 -14.40 0.87
N PHE A 86 -7.73 -15.17 0.35
CA PHE A 86 -7.00 -16.15 1.16
C PHE A 86 -6.21 -15.48 2.30
N LEU A 87 -5.51 -14.38 2.00
CA LEU A 87 -4.77 -13.63 3.00
C LEU A 87 -5.69 -13.06 4.09
N GLN A 88 -6.87 -12.59 3.70
CA GLN A 88 -7.88 -12.11 4.63
C GLN A 88 -8.33 -13.22 5.58
N THR A 89 -8.66 -14.41 5.06
CA THR A 89 -9.03 -15.57 5.88
C THR A 89 -7.91 -15.99 6.84
N LEU A 90 -6.65 -15.96 6.38
CA LEU A 90 -5.50 -16.28 7.23
C LEU A 90 -5.34 -15.26 8.37
N CYS A 91 -5.48 -13.96 8.06
CA CYS A 91 -5.43 -12.89 9.06
C CYS A 91 -6.55 -13.02 10.10
N GLU A 92 -7.78 -13.33 9.67
CA GLU A 92 -8.92 -13.56 10.56
C GLU A 92 -8.67 -14.76 11.49
N THR A 93 -8.13 -15.86 10.95
CA THR A 93 -7.78 -17.06 11.71
C THR A 93 -6.71 -16.76 12.76
N LEU A 94 -5.61 -16.12 12.36
CA LEU A 94 -4.54 -15.68 13.26
C LEU A 94 -5.05 -14.74 14.35
N HIS A 95 -5.98 -13.85 14.03
CA HIS A 95 -6.57 -12.93 15.00
C HIS A 95 -7.41 -13.69 16.03
N SER A 96 -8.22 -14.66 15.58
CA SER A 96 -9.02 -15.52 16.45
C SER A 96 -8.14 -16.35 17.39
N GLU A 97 -7.11 -17.02 16.87
CA GLU A 97 -6.17 -17.82 17.67
C GLU A 97 -5.41 -16.97 18.68
N ASN A 98 -4.94 -15.78 18.29
CA ASN A 98 -4.29 -14.84 19.22
C ASN A 98 -5.24 -14.40 20.33
N LYS A 99 -6.51 -14.14 20.00
CA LYS A 99 -7.52 -13.78 20.99
C LYS A 99 -7.76 -14.93 21.96
N GLU A 100 -7.89 -16.16 21.46
CA GLU A 100 -8.06 -17.36 22.28
C GLU A 100 -6.88 -17.56 23.23
N LEU A 101 -5.64 -17.48 22.72
CA LEU A 101 -4.42 -17.59 23.52
C LEU A 101 -4.34 -16.53 24.62
N ARG A 102 -4.69 -15.27 24.32
CA ARG A 102 -4.76 -14.20 25.32
C ARG A 102 -5.77 -14.53 26.42
N THR A 103 -6.99 -14.95 26.06
CA THR A 103 -8.00 -15.34 27.06
C THR A 103 -7.57 -16.53 27.90
N LYS A 104 -6.81 -17.46 27.32
CA LYS A 104 -6.28 -18.62 28.04
C LYS A 104 -5.20 -18.21 29.04
N LEU A 105 -4.26 -17.36 28.62
CA LEU A 105 -3.22 -16.82 29.50
C LEU A 105 -3.82 -16.04 30.68
N GLU A 106 -4.85 -15.23 30.42
CA GLU A 106 -5.55 -14.46 31.46
C GLU A 106 -6.24 -15.38 32.47
N ARG A 107 -6.93 -16.43 32.01
CA ARG A 107 -7.52 -17.46 32.88
C ARG A 107 -6.47 -18.21 33.70
N ASP A 108 -5.35 -18.59 33.08
CA ASP A 108 -4.28 -19.32 33.77
C ASP A 108 -3.58 -18.45 34.84
N LEU A 109 -3.45 -17.14 34.59
CA LEU A 109 -2.94 -16.18 35.56
C LEU A 109 -3.92 -16.01 36.73
N GLU A 110 -5.20 -15.86 36.43
CA GLU A 110 -6.26 -15.73 37.45
C GLU A 110 -6.32 -16.97 38.36
N GLN A 111 -6.24 -18.18 37.77
CA GLN A 111 -6.16 -19.43 38.52
C GLN A 111 -4.93 -19.49 39.43
N ARG A 112 -3.75 -19.08 38.93
CA ARG A 112 -2.52 -19.02 39.76
C ARG A 112 -2.65 -18.03 40.90
N ASN A 113 -3.21 -16.85 40.66
CA ASN A 113 -3.44 -15.85 41.68
C ASN A 113 -4.38 -16.37 42.78
N GLN A 114 -5.47 -17.04 42.40
CA GLN A 114 -6.40 -17.66 43.35
C GLN A 114 -5.72 -18.76 44.18
N ALA A 115 -4.88 -19.60 43.56
CA ALA A 115 -4.12 -20.61 44.27
C ALA A 115 -3.10 -20.01 45.26
N LEU A 116 -2.41 -18.94 44.85
CA LEU A 116 -1.49 -18.20 45.72
C LEU A 116 -2.23 -17.58 46.91
N GLU A 117 -3.43 -17.02 46.69
CA GLU A 117 -4.21 -16.42 47.77
C GLU A 117 -4.70 -17.47 48.77
N LYS A 118 -5.14 -18.65 48.29
CA LYS A 118 -5.47 -19.80 49.17
C LYS A 118 -4.27 -20.21 50.02
N LEU A 119 -3.09 -20.37 49.41
CA LEU A 119 -1.87 -20.71 50.15
C LEU A 119 -1.46 -19.63 51.15
N ARG A 120 -1.73 -18.35 50.87
CA ARG A 120 -1.53 -17.25 51.83
C ARG A 120 -2.47 -17.37 53.03
N CYS A 121 -3.76 -17.64 52.80
CA CYS A 121 -4.73 -17.87 53.87
C CYS A 121 -4.34 -19.06 54.75
N GLU A 122 -4.00 -20.20 54.13
CA GLU A 122 -3.53 -21.39 54.85
C GLU A 122 -2.24 -21.11 55.64
N ASN A 123 -1.27 -20.39 55.07
CA ASN A 123 -0.06 -19.98 55.79
C ASN A 123 -0.37 -19.09 57.00
N GLN A 124 -1.31 -18.16 56.87
CA GLN A 124 -1.74 -17.31 57.98
C GLN A 124 -2.41 -18.13 59.09
N GLU A 125 -3.22 -19.13 58.74
CA GLU A 125 -3.83 -20.07 59.68
C GLU A 125 -2.78 -20.90 60.42
N LEU A 126 -1.83 -21.51 59.69
CA LEU A 126 -0.74 -22.26 60.28
C LEU A 126 0.10 -21.40 61.23
N ARG A 127 0.41 -20.15 60.85
CA ARG A 127 1.11 -19.19 61.72
C ARG A 127 0.32 -18.91 63.01
N ARG A 128 -1.01 -18.70 62.92
CA ARG A 128 -1.87 -18.54 64.10
C ARG A 128 -1.81 -19.75 65.03
N MET A 129 -1.89 -20.96 64.47
CA MET A 129 -1.80 -22.22 65.23
C MET A 129 -0.44 -22.37 65.93
N VAL A 130 0.66 -22.04 65.24
CA VAL A 130 2.02 -22.08 65.83
C VAL A 130 2.16 -21.08 66.98
N THR A 131 1.67 -19.85 66.81
CA THR A 131 1.71 -18.82 67.87
C THR A 131 0.90 -19.23 69.10
N LEU A 132 -0.27 -19.85 68.92
CA LEU A 132 -1.09 -20.37 70.01
C LEU A 132 -0.41 -21.56 70.73
N SER A 133 0.18 -22.51 69.99
CA SER A 133 0.90 -23.64 70.59
C SER A 133 2.15 -23.23 71.37
N SER A 134 2.84 -22.17 70.91
CA SER A 134 4.05 -21.63 71.57
C SER A 134 3.73 -20.94 72.90
N GLN A 135 2.51 -20.40 73.05
CA GLN A 135 2.02 -19.83 74.31
C GLN A 135 1.67 -20.91 75.35
N ASP A 136 1.23 -22.11 74.91
CA ASP A 136 0.94 -23.25 75.79
C ASP A 136 2.21 -24.00 76.25
N SER A 137 3.26 -24.05 75.43
CA SER A 137 4.52 -24.74 75.77
C SER A 137 5.41 -23.99 76.77
N GLY A 138 5.21 -22.68 76.96
CA GLY A 138 6.00 -21.85 77.88
C GLY A 138 5.77 -22.11 79.39
N LYS A 139 4.93 -23.08 79.76
CA LYS A 139 4.56 -23.38 81.16
C LYS A 139 5.03 -24.73 81.71
N ARG A 140 5.77 -25.56 80.95
CA ARG A 140 5.98 -26.98 81.33
C ARG A 140 7.40 -27.52 81.47
N GLU A 141 8.46 -26.74 81.29
CA GLU A 141 9.82 -27.25 81.51
C GLU A 141 10.44 -26.68 82.79
N GLY A 142 10.37 -27.48 83.86
CA GLY A 142 10.95 -27.14 85.16
C GLY A 142 10.71 -28.21 86.20
N ALA A 143 11.02 -29.48 85.92
CA ALA A 143 11.19 -30.50 86.95
C ALA A 143 11.91 -31.73 86.38
N GLU A 144 12.97 -32.13 87.08
CA GLU A 144 13.37 -33.50 87.42
C GLU A 144 14.87 -33.76 87.23
N GLN A 145 15.53 -33.67 88.37
CA GLN A 145 16.86 -34.19 88.68
C GLN A 145 16.62 -35.40 89.60
N GLN A 146 17.48 -36.43 89.49
CA GLN A 146 17.91 -37.37 90.55
C GLN A 146 17.75 -38.88 90.24
N GLN A 147 18.89 -39.58 90.42
CA GLN A 147 19.14 -40.99 90.78
C GLN A 147 20.00 -41.74 89.75
N GLN A 148 20.88 -42.69 90.10
CA GLN A 148 21.73 -42.97 91.26
C GLN A 148 22.67 -44.13 90.80
N SER A 149 23.94 -44.08 91.20
CA SER A 149 24.86 -45.18 91.56
C SER A 149 24.56 -46.65 91.18
N GLY A 150 25.60 -47.37 90.75
CA GLY A 150 25.70 -48.82 90.98
C GLY A 150 26.79 -49.53 90.18
N ALA A 151 27.96 -49.76 90.79
CA ALA A 151 28.95 -50.73 90.33
C ALA A 151 28.83 -52.00 91.17
N THR A 152 28.78 -53.19 90.54
CA THR A 152 29.21 -54.47 91.13
C THR A 152 29.42 -55.50 90.03
N VAL A 153 30.50 -56.26 90.19
CA VAL A 153 31.03 -57.32 89.33
C VAL A 153 30.28 -58.63 89.58
N GLU A 154 29.96 -59.42 88.54
CA GLU A 154 30.12 -60.89 88.52
C GLU A 154 29.72 -61.53 87.16
N LYS A 155 30.68 -62.31 86.64
CA LYS A 155 30.64 -63.51 85.79
C LYS A 155 29.69 -63.68 84.58
N ALA A 156 30.33 -64.18 83.52
CA ALA A 156 29.82 -64.39 82.17
C ALA A 156 28.74 -65.49 82.02
N PRO A 157 27.66 -65.13 81.29
CA PRO A 157 27.16 -65.89 80.16
C PRO A 157 27.04 -64.97 78.93
N GLY A 158 28.07 -64.17 78.62
CA GLY A 158 27.95 -63.04 77.67
C GLY A 158 28.45 -63.29 76.25
N ARG A 159 29.15 -64.40 75.96
CA ARG A 159 29.87 -64.56 74.68
C ARG A 159 28.96 -64.65 73.45
N GLY A 160 27.88 -65.45 73.51
CA GLY A 160 26.94 -65.60 72.39
C GLY A 160 26.10 -64.34 72.15
N GLU A 161 25.72 -63.63 73.21
CA GLU A 161 25.00 -62.36 73.12
C GLU A 161 25.88 -61.23 72.57
N LEU A 162 27.17 -61.23 72.96
CA LEU A 162 28.18 -60.31 72.41
C LEU A 162 28.40 -60.54 70.92
N GLU A 163 28.54 -61.80 70.48
CA GLU A 163 28.68 -62.16 69.07
C GLU A 163 27.43 -61.78 68.24
N ALA A 164 26.23 -61.91 68.79
CA ALA A 164 24.99 -61.46 68.16
C ALA A 164 24.93 -59.92 68.03
N LYS A 165 25.35 -59.21 69.07
CA LYS A 165 25.48 -57.75 69.06
C LYS A 165 26.52 -57.29 68.03
N GLU A 166 27.66 -57.98 67.90
CA GLU A 166 28.68 -57.68 66.89
C GLU A 166 28.18 -57.86 65.45
N LYS A 167 27.46 -58.96 65.17
CA LYS A 167 26.82 -59.18 63.86
C LYS A 167 25.80 -58.07 63.54
N LYS A 168 25.01 -57.65 64.53
CA LYS A 168 24.06 -56.55 64.38
C LYS A 168 24.75 -55.21 64.08
N VAL A 169 25.86 -54.92 64.76
CA VAL A 169 26.68 -53.73 64.48
C VAL A 169 27.20 -53.74 63.04
N LYS A 170 27.75 -54.87 62.56
CA LYS A 170 28.23 -55.00 61.17
C LYS A 170 27.14 -54.75 60.13
N ILE A 171 25.92 -55.25 60.38
CA ILE A 171 24.76 -55.00 59.50
C ILE A 171 24.38 -53.52 59.51
N LEU A 172 24.30 -52.89 60.68
CA LEU A 172 23.97 -51.47 60.79
C LEU A 172 25.04 -50.57 60.14
N GLU A 173 26.32 -50.93 60.26
CA GLU A 173 27.41 -50.24 59.57
C GLU A 173 27.29 -50.37 58.04
N HIS A 174 26.90 -51.55 57.54
CA HIS A 174 26.63 -51.75 56.13
C HIS A 174 25.44 -50.90 55.65
N GLN A 175 24.31 -50.94 56.35
CA GLN A 175 23.14 -50.11 56.04
C GLN A 175 23.45 -48.62 56.09
N ARG A 176 24.26 -48.17 57.06
CA ARG A 176 24.73 -46.78 57.14
C ARG A 176 25.54 -46.39 55.90
N ARG A 177 26.43 -47.27 55.42
CA ARG A 177 27.21 -47.02 54.19
C ARG A 177 26.33 -46.95 52.96
N GLU A 178 25.37 -47.86 52.81
CA GLU A 178 24.42 -47.85 51.68
C GLU A 178 23.55 -46.59 51.68
N LEU A 179 23.04 -46.18 52.85
CA LEU A 179 22.29 -44.93 53.01
C LEU A 179 23.11 -43.70 52.62
N LEU A 180 24.39 -43.65 53.01
CA LEU A 180 25.28 -42.56 52.62
C LEU A 180 25.54 -42.54 51.10
N GLU A 181 25.68 -43.70 50.46
CA GLU A 181 25.86 -43.76 49.01
C GLU A 181 24.59 -43.35 48.25
N VAL A 182 23.41 -43.81 48.69
CA VAL A 182 22.12 -43.37 48.11
C VAL A 182 21.93 -41.86 48.29
N ASN A 183 22.25 -41.31 49.47
CA ASN A 183 22.17 -39.88 49.73
C ASN A 183 23.11 -39.08 48.81
N LYS A 184 24.35 -39.56 48.62
CA LYS A 184 25.32 -38.97 47.69
C LYS A 184 24.84 -39.02 46.24
N GLN A 185 24.26 -40.13 45.79
CA GLN A 185 23.67 -40.23 44.45
C GLN A 185 22.50 -39.26 44.28
N TRP A 186 21.63 -39.15 45.29
CA TRP A 186 20.50 -38.23 45.27
C TRP A 186 20.96 -36.76 45.19
N ASP A 187 21.99 -36.40 45.96
CA ASP A 187 22.61 -35.07 45.88
C ASP A 187 23.20 -34.78 44.50
N GLN A 188 23.86 -35.76 43.88
CA GLN A 188 24.40 -35.62 42.52
C GLN A 188 23.29 -35.44 41.50
N HIS A 189 22.25 -36.28 41.53
CA HIS A 189 21.10 -36.18 40.65
C HIS A 189 20.36 -34.85 40.83
N PHE A 190 20.16 -34.41 42.07
CA PHE A 190 19.54 -33.14 42.39
C PHE A 190 20.35 -31.97 41.84
N ARG A 191 21.68 -31.93 42.08
CA ARG A 191 22.56 -30.87 41.58
C ARG A 191 22.59 -30.84 40.04
N ALA A 192 22.74 -31.98 39.38
CA ALA A 192 22.75 -32.06 37.92
C ALA A 192 21.42 -31.58 37.33
N THR A 193 20.30 -32.03 37.92
CA THR A 193 18.95 -31.63 37.46
C THR A 193 18.72 -30.14 37.70
N LYS A 194 19.08 -29.62 38.88
CA LYS A 194 18.98 -28.20 39.21
C LYS A 194 19.80 -27.35 38.24
N GLN A 195 21.06 -27.70 38.00
CA GLN A 195 21.95 -26.98 37.07
C GLN A 195 21.37 -26.96 35.65
N LYS A 196 20.82 -28.08 35.17
CA LYS A 196 20.18 -28.14 33.84
C LYS A 196 19.01 -27.16 33.72
N TYR A 197 18.17 -27.06 34.75
CA TYR A 197 17.04 -26.14 34.72
C TYR A 197 17.44 -24.68 34.93
N GLU A 198 18.44 -24.41 35.77
CA GLU A 198 19.02 -23.07 35.91
C GLU A 198 19.58 -22.57 34.58
N GLN A 199 20.33 -23.42 33.86
CA GLN A 199 20.80 -23.11 32.51
C GLN A 199 19.64 -22.89 31.53
N LYS A 200 18.62 -23.76 31.54
CA LYS A 200 17.48 -23.58 30.64
C LYS A 200 16.72 -22.27 30.91
N VAL A 201 16.63 -21.85 32.17
CA VAL A 201 16.03 -20.57 32.54
C VAL A 201 16.89 -19.40 32.03
N THR A 202 18.21 -19.46 32.13
CA THR A 202 19.08 -18.40 31.57
C THR A 202 18.98 -18.33 30.05
N ASP A 203 18.96 -19.48 29.36
CA ASP A 203 18.85 -19.54 27.90
C ASP A 203 17.52 -18.94 27.43
N LEU A 204 16.40 -19.31 28.06
CA LEU A 204 15.07 -18.77 27.72
C LEU A 204 14.98 -17.26 27.97
N HIS A 205 15.59 -16.75 29.04
CA HIS A 205 15.64 -15.31 29.28
C HIS A 205 16.46 -14.58 28.21
N GLN A 206 17.56 -15.18 27.75
CA GLN A 206 18.37 -14.63 26.67
C GLN A 206 17.61 -14.64 25.33
N GLU A 207 17.03 -15.77 24.94
CA GLU A 207 16.20 -15.90 23.74
C GLU A 207 15.05 -14.89 23.75
N LEU A 208 14.37 -14.70 24.89
CA LEU A 208 13.32 -13.70 25.04
C LEU A 208 13.85 -12.27 24.87
N ALA A 209 15.03 -11.97 25.41
CA ALA A 209 15.65 -10.65 25.27
C ALA A 209 16.07 -10.36 23.83
N GLU A 210 16.56 -11.37 23.10
CA GLU A 210 16.90 -11.29 21.68
C GLU A 210 15.64 -11.11 20.81
N ALA A 211 14.59 -11.89 21.06
CA ALA A 211 13.31 -11.74 20.37
C ALA A 211 12.69 -10.35 20.59
N ARG A 212 12.77 -9.80 21.81
CA ARG A 212 12.33 -8.42 22.11
C ARG A 212 13.13 -7.39 21.32
N ARG A 213 14.46 -7.54 21.24
CA ARG A 213 15.32 -6.64 20.45
C ARG A 213 14.96 -6.68 18.97
N ALA A 214 14.81 -7.89 18.41
CA ALA A 214 14.43 -8.07 17.00
C ALA A 214 13.07 -7.44 16.67
N LEU A 215 12.09 -7.54 17.57
CA LEU A 215 10.79 -6.87 17.40
C LEU A 215 10.94 -5.34 17.35
N THR A 216 11.70 -4.75 18.27
CA THR A 216 11.95 -3.30 18.28
C THR A 216 12.66 -2.83 17.00
N GLU A 217 13.60 -3.61 16.47
CA GLU A 217 14.27 -3.32 15.21
C GLU A 217 13.28 -3.34 14.04
N LEU A 218 12.46 -4.39 13.92
CA LEU A 218 11.42 -4.50 12.89
C LEU A 218 10.38 -3.38 12.97
N GLU A 219 9.98 -2.98 14.18
CA GLU A 219 9.10 -1.83 14.40
C GLU A 219 9.73 -0.54 13.90
N SER A 220 11.01 -0.30 14.23
CA SER A 220 11.74 0.88 13.77
C SER A 220 11.90 0.91 12.25
N GLU A 221 12.17 -0.23 11.60
CA GLU A 221 12.23 -0.34 10.15
C GLU A 221 10.87 -0.06 9.50
N ARG A 222 9.79 -0.57 10.08
CA ARG A 222 8.43 -0.32 9.58
C ARG A 222 8.09 1.17 9.66
N GLU A 223 8.40 1.81 10.78
CA GLU A 223 8.20 3.26 10.94
C GLU A 223 9.04 4.06 9.96
N GLN A 224 10.29 3.66 9.73
CA GLN A 224 11.17 4.30 8.76
C GLN A 224 10.61 4.18 7.33
N LYS A 225 10.23 2.97 6.92
CA LYS A 225 9.59 2.72 5.61
C LYS A 225 8.31 3.53 5.43
N GLN A 226 7.50 3.68 6.48
CA GLN A 226 6.30 4.51 6.44
C GLN A 226 6.64 6.00 6.27
N ARG A 227 7.62 6.51 7.03
CA ARG A 227 8.11 7.89 6.88
C ARG A 227 8.63 8.16 5.47
N ASP A 228 9.37 7.23 4.89
CA ASP A 228 9.92 7.36 3.54
C ASP A 228 8.82 7.30 2.48
N PHE A 229 7.84 6.39 2.63
CA PHE A 229 6.68 6.31 1.74
C PHE A 229 5.85 7.59 1.75
N ASP A 230 5.67 8.24 2.91
CA ASP A 230 4.94 9.52 3.01
C ASP A 230 5.74 10.71 2.44
N ARG A 231 7.08 10.65 2.53
CA ARG A 231 7.97 11.75 2.12
C ARG A 231 8.26 11.76 0.63
N GLN A 232 8.52 10.61 0.02
CA GLN A 232 8.90 10.49 -1.39
C GLN A 232 7.89 11.11 -2.39
N PRO A 233 6.58 10.79 -2.34
CA PRO A 233 5.61 11.35 -3.29
C PRO A 233 5.42 12.85 -3.08
N LYS A 234 5.42 13.32 -1.82
CA LYS A 234 5.31 14.75 -1.50
C LYS A 234 6.48 15.55 -2.09
N GLU A 235 7.71 15.07 -1.93
CA GLU A 235 8.88 15.72 -2.50
C GLU A 235 8.88 15.67 -4.02
N ARG A 236 8.46 14.55 -4.62
CA ARG A 236 8.36 14.41 -6.07
C ARG A 236 7.33 15.39 -6.66
N LEU A 237 6.13 15.42 -6.11
CA LEU A 237 5.06 16.35 -6.49
C LEU A 237 5.50 17.80 -6.32
N ALA A 238 6.19 18.13 -5.22
CA ALA A 238 6.71 19.48 -4.99
C ALA A 238 7.74 19.90 -6.05
N ARG A 239 8.62 18.98 -6.49
CA ARG A 239 9.56 19.24 -7.59
C ARG A 239 8.82 19.45 -8.92
N GLU A 240 7.88 18.59 -9.25
CA GLU A 240 7.08 18.69 -10.47
C GLU A 240 6.27 20.01 -10.52
N LEU A 241 5.67 20.41 -9.38
CA LEU A 241 4.97 21.69 -9.25
C LEU A 241 5.89 22.89 -9.51
N ARG A 242 7.12 22.89 -8.99
CA ARG A 242 8.08 23.97 -9.23
C ARG A 242 8.47 24.06 -10.71
N VAL A 243 8.70 22.93 -11.36
CA VAL A 243 9.02 22.87 -12.80
C VAL A 243 7.86 23.38 -13.64
N LEU A 244 6.62 22.96 -13.34
CA LEU A 244 5.43 23.43 -14.05
C LEU A 244 5.21 24.93 -13.84
N GLN A 245 5.39 25.45 -12.63
CA GLN A 245 5.31 26.90 -12.37
C GLN A 245 6.35 27.69 -13.16
N GLN A 246 7.60 27.19 -13.26
CA GLN A 246 8.62 27.82 -14.10
C GLN A 246 8.22 27.81 -15.57
N ARG A 247 7.71 26.68 -16.08
CA ARG A 247 7.24 26.58 -17.47
C ARG A 247 6.07 27.49 -17.77
N MET A 248 5.11 27.60 -16.85
CA MET A 248 3.96 28.50 -16.97
C MET A 248 4.42 29.96 -17.07
N ARG A 249 5.33 30.40 -16.19
CA ARG A 249 5.92 31.75 -16.23
C ARG A 249 6.62 32.02 -17.56
N PHE A 250 7.46 31.09 -18.01
CA PHE A 250 8.14 31.22 -19.29
C PHE A 250 7.15 31.36 -20.46
N LEU A 251 6.10 30.55 -20.51
CA LEU A 251 5.09 30.66 -21.57
C LEU A 251 4.30 31.97 -21.48
N GLN A 252 4.03 32.45 -20.27
CA GLN A 252 3.35 33.72 -20.05
C GLN A 252 4.21 34.91 -20.52
N GLU A 253 5.52 34.86 -20.27
CA GLU A 253 6.49 35.83 -20.79
C GLU A 253 6.56 35.82 -22.32
N GLN A 254 6.46 34.64 -22.96
CA GLN A 254 6.41 34.52 -24.43
C GLN A 254 5.09 35.00 -25.03
N LEU A 255 3.96 34.82 -24.34
CA LEU A 255 2.64 35.22 -24.81
C LEU A 255 2.43 36.74 -24.75
N ALA A 256 3.06 37.43 -23.78
CA ALA A 256 2.90 38.87 -23.57
C ALA A 256 3.24 39.74 -24.81
N PRO A 257 4.38 39.58 -25.50
CA PRO A 257 4.69 40.39 -26.68
C PRO A 257 3.74 40.12 -27.85
N VAL A 258 3.36 38.85 -28.07
CA VAL A 258 2.41 38.47 -29.12
C VAL A 258 1.02 39.08 -28.86
N THR A 259 0.59 39.07 -27.60
CA THR A 259 -0.68 39.68 -27.20
C THR A 259 -0.66 41.19 -27.43
N ARG A 260 0.42 41.88 -27.03
CA ARG A 260 0.58 43.32 -27.30
C ARG A 260 0.58 43.62 -28.80
N GLN A 261 1.28 42.80 -29.59
CA GLN A 261 1.32 42.96 -31.05
C GLN A 261 -0.08 42.81 -31.68
N ARG A 262 -0.87 41.83 -31.23
CA ARG A 262 -2.27 41.68 -31.64
C ARG A 262 -3.09 42.93 -31.29
N GLU A 263 -2.95 43.46 -30.08
CA GLU A 263 -3.65 44.68 -29.67
C GLU A 263 -3.28 45.90 -30.53
N TYR A 264 -2.01 46.05 -30.90
CA TYR A 264 -1.59 47.12 -31.81
C TYR A 264 -2.23 46.96 -33.20
N GLN A 265 -2.20 45.76 -33.77
CA GLN A 265 -2.83 45.48 -35.06
C GLN A 265 -4.34 45.75 -35.02
N GLU A 266 -5.01 45.38 -33.94
CA GLU A 266 -6.44 45.58 -33.76
C GLU A 266 -6.80 47.07 -33.68
N LYS A 267 -5.98 47.89 -33.01
CA LYS A 267 -6.12 49.36 -33.01
C LYS A 267 -5.87 49.97 -34.40
N GLU A 268 -4.91 49.45 -35.15
CA GLU A 268 -4.63 49.94 -36.50
C GLU A 268 -5.76 49.61 -37.47
N ILE A 269 -6.33 48.41 -37.38
CA ILE A 269 -7.54 48.04 -38.13
C ILE A 269 -8.69 48.98 -37.78
N GLN A 270 -8.91 49.29 -36.49
CA GLN A 270 -9.95 50.25 -36.08
C GLN A 270 -9.71 51.65 -36.65
N ARG A 271 -8.45 52.13 -36.62
CA ARG A 271 -8.07 53.43 -37.20
C ARG A 271 -8.34 53.47 -38.70
N LEU A 272 -7.96 52.42 -39.43
CA LEU A 272 -8.17 52.29 -40.87
C LEU A 272 -9.65 52.21 -41.21
N ASN A 273 -10.43 51.41 -40.47
CA ASN A 273 -11.88 51.31 -40.66
C ASN A 273 -12.56 52.67 -40.43
N LYS A 274 -12.16 53.42 -39.41
CA LYS A 274 -12.68 54.76 -39.15
C LYS A 274 -12.34 55.73 -40.28
N ALA A 275 -11.10 55.73 -40.76
CA ALA A 275 -10.69 56.56 -41.90
C ALA A 275 -11.46 56.22 -43.17
N LEU A 276 -11.74 54.92 -43.40
CA LEU A 276 -12.56 54.47 -44.51
C LEU A 276 -14.01 54.94 -44.38
N GLU A 277 -14.60 54.83 -43.19
CA GLU A 277 -15.96 55.31 -42.91
C GLU A 277 -16.07 56.83 -43.12
N GLU A 278 -15.08 57.61 -42.65
CA GLU A 278 -15.01 59.05 -42.89
C GLU A 278 -14.88 59.38 -44.39
N ALA A 279 -14.04 58.66 -45.14
CA ALA A 279 -13.89 58.87 -46.59
C ALA A 279 -15.17 58.53 -47.37
N LEU A 280 -15.89 57.48 -46.97
CA LEU A 280 -17.19 57.12 -47.54
C LEU A 280 -18.27 58.15 -47.19
N ASN A 281 -18.28 58.66 -45.97
CA ASN A 281 -19.24 59.66 -45.52
C ASN A 281 -19.03 61.03 -46.20
N VAL A 282 -17.78 61.38 -46.53
CA VAL A 282 -17.45 62.56 -47.35
C VAL A 282 -17.94 62.42 -48.80
N GLN A 283 -17.93 61.21 -49.37
CA GLN A 283 -18.53 60.93 -50.68
C GLN A 283 -20.07 60.82 -50.66
N ALA A 284 -20.68 60.59 -49.50
CA ALA A 284 -22.13 60.47 -49.34
C ALA A 284 -22.87 61.81 -49.10
N SER A 285 -22.14 62.94 -49.00
CA SER A 285 -22.75 64.28 -49.01
C SER A 285 -23.17 64.66 -50.44
N PRO A 286 -24.39 65.18 -50.67
CA PRO A 286 -24.79 65.63 -52.00
C PRO A 286 -23.93 66.84 -52.42
N PRO A 287 -23.51 66.96 -53.69
CA PRO A 287 -22.73 68.10 -54.12
C PRO A 287 -23.60 69.37 -54.12
N PRO A 288 -23.10 70.54 -53.66
CA PRO A 288 -23.75 71.79 -53.95
C PRO A 288 -23.61 72.06 -55.45
N ILE A 289 -24.75 72.33 -56.06
CA ILE A 289 -24.87 72.80 -57.44
C ILE A 289 -24.20 74.18 -57.50
N PHE A 290 -22.99 74.29 -58.07
CA PHE A 290 -22.56 75.53 -58.70
C PHE A 290 -21.45 75.33 -59.75
N ALA A 291 -21.80 75.74 -60.97
CA ALA A 291 -21.01 76.28 -62.07
C ALA A 291 -19.66 75.64 -62.47
N SER A 292 -19.69 75.07 -63.68
CA SER A 292 -18.56 74.79 -64.57
C SER A 292 -17.52 75.92 -64.62
N THR A 293 -16.22 75.57 -64.61
CA THR A 293 -15.14 76.23 -65.41
C THR A 293 -13.88 75.37 -65.32
N MET A 294 -13.28 75.10 -66.50
CA MET A 294 -11.93 74.56 -66.80
C MET A 294 -11.82 73.12 -67.35
N GLU A 295 -11.51 73.10 -68.65
CA GLU A 295 -10.52 72.27 -69.37
C GLU A 295 -10.52 70.74 -69.23
N PRO A 296 -10.76 69.98 -70.32
CA PRO A 296 -10.56 68.54 -70.35
C PRO A 296 -9.09 68.23 -70.70
N ALA A 297 -8.18 68.41 -69.74
CA ALA A 297 -6.81 67.95 -69.87
C ALA A 297 -6.62 66.66 -69.08
N GLY A 298 -6.36 65.55 -69.79
CA GLY A 298 -5.86 64.32 -69.19
C GLY A 298 -6.88 63.20 -68.98
N LYS A 299 -7.78 62.94 -69.95
CA LYS A 299 -8.32 61.59 -70.09
C LYS A 299 -7.21 60.70 -70.63
N VAL A 300 -6.41 60.13 -69.72
CA VAL A 300 -5.60 58.95 -70.05
C VAL A 300 -6.59 57.92 -70.63
N PRO A 301 -6.42 57.46 -71.89
CA PRO A 301 -7.36 56.52 -72.49
C PRO A 301 -7.54 55.35 -71.54
N GLN A 302 -8.78 54.93 -71.31
CA GLN A 302 -9.13 53.83 -70.41
C GLN A 302 -8.28 52.57 -70.64
N GLN A 303 -7.83 52.38 -71.89
CA GLN A 303 -6.90 51.33 -72.30
C GLN A 303 -5.51 51.47 -71.68
N GLU A 304 -4.98 52.68 -71.54
CA GLU A 304 -3.66 52.96 -70.96
C GLU A 304 -3.67 52.79 -69.43
N LEU A 305 -4.81 53.09 -68.77
CA LEU A 305 -5.06 52.74 -67.37
C LEU A 305 -5.17 51.23 -67.14
N LEU A 306 -5.82 50.50 -68.06
CA LEU A 306 -5.88 49.04 -68.00
C LEU A 306 -4.48 48.44 -68.16
N THR A 307 -3.69 48.92 -69.12
CA THR A 307 -2.30 48.47 -69.31
C THR A 307 -1.41 48.79 -68.10
N GLN A 308 -1.56 49.98 -67.49
CA GLN A 308 -0.87 50.29 -66.24
C GLN A 308 -1.34 49.40 -65.08
N ASN A 309 -2.62 49.04 -65.01
CA ASN A 309 -3.14 48.13 -64.00
C ASN A 309 -2.62 46.70 -64.21
N GLU A 310 -2.49 46.25 -65.47
CA GLU A 310 -1.86 44.98 -65.83
C GLU A 310 -0.38 44.94 -65.42
N LEU A 311 0.37 46.03 -65.67
CA LEU A 311 1.77 46.17 -65.26
C LEU A 311 1.94 46.21 -63.74
N LEU A 312 1.07 46.92 -63.02
CA LEU A 312 1.04 46.92 -61.55
C LEU A 312 0.65 45.55 -60.98
N LYS A 313 -0.28 44.83 -61.63
CA LYS A 313 -0.60 43.44 -61.27
C LYS A 313 0.58 42.50 -61.50
N GLN A 314 1.34 42.68 -62.58
CA GLN A 314 2.57 41.89 -62.80
C GLN A 314 3.67 42.25 -61.78
N GLN A 315 3.83 43.54 -61.44
CA GLN A 315 4.79 43.99 -60.44
C GLN A 315 4.47 43.46 -59.04
N VAL A 316 3.19 43.51 -58.64
CA VAL A 316 2.71 42.97 -57.35
C VAL A 316 2.72 41.44 -57.34
N GLY A 317 2.49 40.80 -58.48
CA GLY A 317 2.64 39.34 -58.64
C GLY A 317 4.08 38.89 -58.41
N GLN A 318 5.06 39.54 -59.04
CA GLN A 318 6.48 39.23 -58.86
C GLN A 318 6.99 39.52 -57.44
N ASP A 319 6.50 40.59 -56.80
CA ASP A 319 6.83 40.92 -55.41
C ASP A 319 6.11 40.02 -54.38
N MET A 320 5.04 39.31 -54.74
CA MET A 320 4.40 38.27 -53.92
C MET A 320 5.03 36.88 -54.09
N GLU A 321 5.60 36.57 -55.26
CA GLU A 321 6.27 35.30 -55.51
C GLU A 321 7.61 35.17 -54.74
N LEU A 322 8.31 36.29 -54.47
CA LEU A 322 9.54 36.30 -53.65
C LEU A 322 9.29 35.92 -52.17
N PRO A 323 8.25 36.42 -51.48
CA PRO A 323 7.82 35.96 -50.16
C PRO A 323 7.20 34.56 -50.12
N GLU A 324 6.58 34.10 -51.21
CA GLU A 324 5.99 32.76 -51.29
C GLU A 324 7.05 31.67 -51.43
N ALA A 325 8.12 31.88 -52.22
CA ALA A 325 9.27 30.96 -52.29
C ALA A 325 9.97 30.80 -50.92
N GLY A 326 10.02 31.86 -50.10
CA GLY A 326 10.52 31.81 -48.72
C GLY A 326 9.55 31.20 -47.69
N ARG A 327 8.28 31.01 -48.06
CA ARG A 327 7.25 30.31 -47.28
C ARG A 327 7.13 28.84 -47.67
N GLU A 328 7.29 28.49 -48.95
CA GLU A 328 7.28 27.09 -49.41
C GLU A 328 8.48 26.28 -48.88
N LEU A 329 9.67 26.91 -48.76
CA LEU A 329 10.83 26.32 -48.06
C LEU A 329 10.57 26.04 -46.57
N ARG A 330 9.63 26.75 -45.93
CA ARG A 330 9.20 26.52 -44.54
C ARG A 330 7.97 25.61 -44.42
N ALA A 331 7.21 25.43 -45.49
CA ALA A 331 6.03 24.56 -45.54
C ALA A 331 6.38 23.11 -45.84
N LEU A 332 7.49 22.83 -46.55
CA LEU A 332 8.03 21.48 -46.70
C LEU A 332 8.50 20.85 -45.37
N ASP A 333 8.70 21.67 -44.33
CA ASP A 333 9.07 21.23 -42.97
C ASP A 333 7.87 21.03 -42.02
N LEU A 334 6.62 21.21 -42.48
CA LEU A 334 5.42 21.01 -41.65
C LEU A 334 4.27 20.34 -42.43
N PRO A 335 3.81 19.14 -42.04
CA PRO A 335 2.76 18.45 -42.78
C PRO A 335 1.37 19.03 -42.49
N GLY A 336 0.76 19.58 -43.55
CA GLY A 336 -0.62 19.34 -44.00
C GLY A 336 -1.80 19.68 -43.09
N LYS A 337 -2.58 20.70 -43.47
CA LYS A 337 -4.02 20.80 -43.16
C LYS A 337 -4.78 21.49 -44.31
N GLU A 338 -5.53 20.69 -45.05
CA GLU A 338 -6.64 21.13 -45.92
C GLU A 338 -7.92 21.40 -45.08
N PRO A 339 -8.84 22.25 -45.56
CA PRO A 339 -9.97 22.75 -44.78
C PRO A 339 -11.30 22.07 -45.14
N GLY A 340 -12.18 21.91 -44.13
CA GLY A 340 -13.57 21.55 -44.39
C GLY A 340 -14.36 21.18 -43.13
N VAL A 341 -15.49 21.88 -42.97
CA VAL A 341 -16.62 21.61 -42.05
C VAL A 341 -16.55 22.31 -40.67
N VAL A 342 -17.27 23.42 -40.63
CA VAL A 342 -17.79 24.11 -39.45
C VAL A 342 -18.68 23.16 -38.64
N GLY A 343 -18.47 23.08 -37.33
CA GLY A 343 -19.49 22.54 -36.42
C GLY A 343 -18.96 22.01 -35.09
N SER A 344 -18.81 22.91 -34.11
CA SER A 344 -18.53 22.64 -32.68
C SER A 344 -17.07 22.31 -32.36
N SER A 345 -16.45 23.13 -31.50
CA SER A 345 -15.13 22.84 -30.94
C SER A 345 -15.12 21.42 -30.34
N PRO A 346 -14.12 20.58 -30.65
CA PRO A 346 -14.01 19.24 -30.06
C PRO A 346 -13.88 19.28 -28.54
N ALA A 347 -13.48 20.43 -27.96
CA ALA A 347 -13.51 20.64 -26.51
C ALA A 347 -14.95 20.78 -25.97
N ALA A 348 -15.86 21.42 -26.72
CA ALA A 348 -17.27 21.56 -26.33
C ALA A 348 -18.01 20.22 -26.45
N LEU A 349 -17.77 19.46 -27.52
CA LEU A 349 -18.34 18.11 -27.67
C LEU A 349 -17.82 17.17 -26.57
N ARG A 350 -16.52 17.20 -26.26
CA ARG A 350 -15.95 16.43 -25.14
C ARG A 350 -16.54 16.85 -23.80
N GLY A 351 -16.70 18.15 -23.56
CA GLY A 351 -17.35 18.67 -22.35
C GLY A 351 -18.80 18.17 -22.21
N THR A 352 -19.56 18.17 -23.31
CA THR A 352 -20.97 17.73 -23.32
C THR A 352 -21.10 16.21 -23.11
N VAL A 353 -20.18 15.42 -23.66
CA VAL A 353 -20.12 13.97 -23.47
C VAL A 353 -19.72 13.61 -22.03
N LEU A 354 -18.74 14.31 -21.45
CA LEU A 354 -18.36 14.12 -20.05
C LEU A 354 -19.48 14.54 -19.08
N LEU A 355 -20.19 15.63 -19.39
CA LEU A 355 -21.34 16.06 -18.58
C LEU A 355 -22.49 15.04 -18.61
N ARG A 356 -22.72 14.42 -19.78
CA ARG A 356 -23.73 13.36 -19.94
C ARG A 356 -23.32 12.10 -19.17
N ALA A 357 -22.07 11.67 -19.29
CA ALA A 357 -21.55 10.53 -18.53
C ALA A 357 -21.65 10.74 -17.01
N SER A 358 -21.27 11.93 -16.53
CA SER A 358 -21.39 12.29 -15.11
C SER A 358 -22.84 12.35 -14.63
N LYS A 359 -23.77 12.80 -15.48
CA LYS A 359 -25.21 12.79 -15.17
C LYS A 359 -25.76 11.36 -15.07
N ASP A 360 -25.33 10.47 -15.97
CA ASP A 360 -25.74 9.07 -15.97
C ASP A 360 -25.16 8.31 -14.75
N ASP A 361 -23.93 8.64 -14.34
CA ASP A 361 -23.31 8.11 -13.11
C ASP A 361 -24.06 8.54 -11.85
N CYS A 362 -24.39 9.83 -11.73
CA CYS A 362 -25.18 10.36 -10.62
C CYS A 362 -26.58 9.72 -10.55
N GLN A 363 -27.20 9.45 -11.70
CA GLN A 363 -28.49 8.76 -11.77
C GLN A 363 -28.37 7.30 -11.31
N ARG A 364 -27.33 6.57 -11.74
CA ARG A 364 -27.06 5.20 -11.29
C ARG A 364 -26.81 5.11 -9.79
N GLU A 365 -26.04 6.04 -9.23
CA GLU A 365 -25.78 6.09 -7.79
C GLU A 365 -27.07 6.35 -6.99
N LYS A 366 -27.96 7.20 -7.50
CA LYS A 366 -29.28 7.44 -6.89
C LYS A 366 -30.17 6.20 -6.91
N GLU A 367 -30.14 5.42 -7.98
CA GLU A 367 -30.88 4.16 -8.10
C GLU A 367 -30.32 3.07 -7.18
N GLU A 368 -29.00 2.93 -7.10
CA GLU A 368 -28.33 2.02 -6.15
C GLU A 368 -28.64 2.40 -4.70
N LYS A 369 -28.64 3.70 -4.37
CA LYS A 369 -29.02 4.18 -3.04
C LYS A 369 -30.47 3.82 -2.67
N GLU A 370 -31.40 3.93 -3.61
CA GLU A 370 -32.79 3.51 -3.38
C GLU A 370 -32.93 1.98 -3.28
N LYS A 371 -32.14 1.20 -4.03
CA LYS A 371 -32.09 -0.27 -3.86
C LYS A 371 -31.55 -0.66 -2.48
N LEU A 372 -30.45 -0.05 -2.04
CA LEU A 372 -29.88 -0.27 -0.71
C LEU A 372 -30.84 0.13 0.40
N LYS A 373 -31.58 1.24 0.23
CA LYS A 373 -32.62 1.67 1.18
C LYS A 373 -33.78 0.67 1.23
N LYS A 374 -34.18 0.07 0.10
CA LYS A 374 -35.18 -1.01 0.07
C LYS A 374 -34.68 -2.27 0.75
N LEU A 375 -33.44 -2.68 0.49
CA LEU A 375 -32.80 -3.81 1.17
C LEU A 375 -32.68 -3.59 2.67
N LEU A 376 -32.32 -2.38 3.10
CA LEU A 376 -32.26 -2.01 4.52
C LEU A 376 -33.66 -2.06 5.16
N LYS A 377 -34.71 -1.61 4.45
CA LYS A 377 -36.08 -1.69 4.94
C LYS A 377 -36.57 -3.14 5.02
N GLN A 378 -36.22 -3.99 4.05
CA GLN A 378 -36.50 -5.42 4.07
C GLN A 378 -35.75 -6.14 5.18
N HIS A 379 -34.47 -5.80 5.40
CA HIS A 379 -33.67 -6.33 6.50
C HIS A 379 -34.27 -5.93 7.85
N LYS A 380 -34.71 -4.67 8.03
CA LYS A 380 -35.41 -4.22 9.25
C LYS A 380 -36.76 -4.92 9.46
N GLN A 381 -37.49 -5.25 8.39
CA GLN A 381 -38.73 -6.02 8.47
C GLN A 381 -38.47 -7.51 8.76
N ALA A 382 -37.38 -8.07 8.23
CA ALA A 382 -36.97 -9.45 8.46
C ALA A 382 -36.28 -9.66 9.82
N SER A 383 -35.60 -8.65 10.35
CA SER A 383 -34.90 -8.70 11.64
C SER A 383 -35.83 -8.53 12.84
N GLY A 384 -37.13 -8.38 12.64
CA GLY A 384 -38.13 -8.57 13.69
C GLY A 384 -37.89 -7.77 14.97
N GLU A 385 -37.40 -6.54 14.90
CA GLU A 385 -37.48 -5.62 16.03
C GLU A 385 -38.94 -5.18 16.19
N ARG A 386 -39.75 -6.03 16.85
CA ARG A 386 -40.88 -5.56 17.64
C ARG A 386 -40.30 -4.62 18.68
N LEU A 387 -40.26 -3.33 18.33
CA LEU A 387 -40.37 -2.31 19.35
C LEU A 387 -41.69 -2.59 20.07
N HIS A 388 -41.56 -3.05 21.31
CA HIS A 388 -42.61 -2.99 22.30
C HIS A 388 -43.17 -1.57 22.27
N ALA A 389 -44.37 -1.43 21.72
CA ALA A 389 -45.26 -0.38 22.13
C ALA A 389 -45.93 -0.90 23.41
N GLU A 390 -45.70 -0.23 24.52
CA GLU A 390 -46.66 -0.22 25.61
C GLU A 390 -46.85 1.23 26.10
N PRO A 391 -48.04 1.51 26.67
CA PRO A 391 -48.73 2.79 26.63
C PRO A 391 -48.18 3.88 27.55
#